data_AF-A0A5N6UBI1-F1
#
_entry.id   AF-A0A5N6UBI1-F1
#
_cell.length_a   1.000
_cell.length_b   1.000
_cell.length_c   1.000
_cell.angle_alpha   90.00
_cell.angle_beta   90.00
_cell.angle_gamma   90.00
#
_symmetry.space_group_name_H-M   'P 1'
#
loop_
_entity.id
_entity.type
_entity.pdbx_description
1 polymer ?
#
loop_
_entity_poly.entity_id
_entity_poly.type
_entity_poly.pdbx_seq_one_letter_code
_entity_poly.pdbx_strand_id
1 'polypeptide(L)'
;MIHSIGTRKATYLATPEWTSVPWKGCKKEPKQHLLDLMMEIPALLQTVDSVYNASDCHQKSQRLSRVCKVYSSLSRRLRAWYETYKCDYPSKVHWEQPSSLHLSYAIPQERAPSTCICFPDLESGHIHLLYWTSHVLLFSNLGMLYLSCTANAPQGSQPSIPPFPCDVQEMHNMAVNIAKSSEYFLQPKTVALGACVISFPASIAFGYFEYYNLPEYDWFRQIFEHTKMFGVDMEGFLDAVASETDLELVVC
;
A
#
# COMPACT_ATOMS: atom_id res chain seq x y z
N MET A 1 8.78 2.30 -10.23
CA MET A 1 7.47 2.06 -9.58
C MET A 1 7.19 3.12 -8.52
N ILE A 2 7.90 3.14 -7.39
CA ILE A 2 7.66 4.06 -6.26
C ILE A 2 7.56 5.53 -6.73
N HIS A 3 8.53 6.00 -7.53
CA HIS A 3 8.49 7.35 -8.12
C HIS A 3 7.20 7.62 -8.92
N SER A 4 6.73 6.68 -9.75
CA SER A 4 5.50 6.86 -10.53
C SER A 4 4.25 6.87 -9.65
N ILE A 5 4.24 6.07 -8.58
CA ILE A 5 3.15 6.09 -7.58
C ILE A 5 3.13 7.44 -6.89
N GLY A 6 4.27 7.91 -6.39
CA GLY A 6 4.37 9.19 -5.70
C GLY A 6 4.06 10.40 -6.58
N THR A 7 4.56 10.43 -7.83
CA THR A 7 4.21 11.51 -8.78
C THR A 7 2.81 11.37 -9.37
N ARG A 8 2.13 10.26 -9.06
CA ARG A 8 0.78 9.91 -9.54
C ARG A 8 0.69 10.01 -11.07
N LYS A 9 1.76 9.61 -11.77
CA LYS A 9 1.85 9.62 -13.24
C LYS A 9 1.89 8.22 -13.79
N ALA A 10 0.99 7.95 -14.74
CA ALA A 10 1.04 6.75 -15.56
C ALA A 10 2.43 6.58 -16.18
N THR A 11 2.85 5.34 -16.35
CA THR A 11 4.20 4.98 -16.79
C THR A 11 4.14 3.98 -17.93
N TYR A 12 5.04 4.13 -18.90
CA TYR A 12 5.14 3.24 -20.05
C TYR A 12 5.45 1.79 -19.62
N LEU A 13 6.03 1.59 -18.44
CA LEU A 13 6.31 0.26 -17.89
C LEU A 13 5.06 -0.57 -17.59
N ALA A 14 3.87 0.06 -17.54
CA ALA A 14 2.59 -0.64 -17.41
C ALA A 14 2.04 -1.17 -18.75
N THR A 15 2.67 -0.82 -19.87
CA THR A 15 2.18 -1.17 -21.22
C THR A 15 2.54 -2.61 -21.61
N PRO A 16 1.80 -3.25 -22.53
CA PRO A 16 2.08 -4.63 -22.97
C PRO A 16 3.50 -4.84 -23.51
N GLU A 17 4.12 -3.81 -24.07
CA GLU A 17 5.50 -3.81 -24.56
C GLU A 17 6.52 -4.16 -23.46
N TRP A 18 6.18 -3.89 -22.20
CA TRP A 18 7.03 -4.15 -21.03
C TRP A 18 6.49 -5.27 -20.15
N THR A 19 5.18 -5.33 -19.99
CA THR A 19 4.55 -6.34 -19.14
C THR A 19 4.30 -7.66 -19.86
N SER A 20 4.26 -7.72 -21.20
CA SER A 20 3.85 -8.95 -21.90
C SER A 20 4.85 -9.41 -22.95
N VAL A 21 5.32 -8.49 -23.81
CA VAL A 21 6.22 -8.82 -24.93
C VAL A 21 7.53 -9.50 -24.49
N PRO A 22 8.23 -9.04 -23.43
CA PRO A 22 9.51 -9.65 -23.01
C PRO A 22 9.35 -11.08 -22.47
N TRP A 23 8.12 -11.46 -22.12
CA TRP A 23 7.81 -12.72 -21.45
C TRP A 23 7.17 -13.74 -22.41
N LYS A 24 7.14 -13.45 -23.71
CA LYS A 24 6.67 -14.41 -24.71
C LYS A 24 7.55 -15.65 -24.69
N GLY A 25 6.96 -16.79 -24.29
CA GLY A 25 7.65 -18.07 -24.22
C GLY A 25 8.31 -18.38 -22.86
N CYS A 26 8.22 -17.49 -21.88
CA CYS A 26 8.74 -17.71 -20.52
C CYS A 26 7.65 -17.50 -19.47
N LYS A 27 7.63 -18.32 -18.41
CA LYS A 27 6.78 -18.08 -17.25
C LYS A 27 7.39 -16.94 -16.42
N LYS A 28 6.60 -15.93 -16.07
CA LYS A 28 7.03 -14.88 -15.14
C LYS A 28 7.12 -15.40 -13.73
N GLU A 29 8.10 -14.91 -12.99
CA GLU A 29 8.16 -15.10 -11.54
C GLU A 29 6.98 -14.39 -10.86
N PRO A 30 6.47 -14.91 -9.72
CA PRO A 30 5.30 -14.34 -9.05
C PRO A 30 5.46 -12.86 -8.73
N LYS A 31 6.63 -12.46 -8.23
CA LYS A 31 6.95 -11.07 -7.90
C LYS A 31 6.91 -10.15 -9.12
N GLN A 32 7.40 -10.62 -10.27
CA GLN A 32 7.38 -9.83 -11.51
C GLN A 32 5.93 -9.57 -11.95
N HIS A 33 5.07 -10.60 -11.89
CA HIS A 33 3.65 -10.44 -12.20
C HIS A 33 2.95 -9.50 -11.23
N LEU A 34 3.25 -9.57 -9.93
CA LEU A 34 2.71 -8.60 -8.95
C LEU A 34 3.14 -7.17 -9.28
N LEU A 35 4.42 -6.96 -9.60
CA LEU A 35 4.91 -5.64 -9.98
C LEU A 35 4.20 -5.10 -11.23
N ASP A 36 3.93 -5.93 -12.23
CA ASP A 36 3.15 -5.51 -13.41
C ASP A 36 1.75 -4.99 -13.03
N LEU A 37 1.07 -5.67 -12.10
CA LEU A 37 -0.22 -5.20 -11.57
C LEU A 37 -0.08 -3.88 -10.81
N MET A 38 0.97 -3.74 -10.00
CA MET A 38 1.25 -2.50 -9.27
C MET A 38 1.55 -1.32 -10.19
N MET A 39 2.11 -1.55 -11.38
CA MET A 39 2.39 -0.50 -12.36
C MET A 39 1.12 0.11 -12.97
N GLU A 40 -0.05 -0.49 -12.78
CA GLU A 40 -1.35 0.11 -13.13
C GLU A 40 -1.82 1.17 -12.11
N ILE A 41 -1.33 1.10 -10.86
CA ILE A 41 -1.74 2.01 -9.76
C ILE A 41 -1.50 3.49 -10.11
N PRO A 42 -0.32 3.92 -10.62
CA PRO A 42 -0.08 5.32 -10.97
C PRO A 42 -1.11 5.92 -11.94
N ALA A 43 -1.56 5.15 -12.93
CA ALA A 43 -2.57 5.61 -13.89
C ALA A 43 -3.95 5.78 -13.24
N LEU A 44 -4.29 4.93 -12.27
CA LEU A 44 -5.49 5.10 -11.45
C LEU A 44 -5.39 6.36 -10.59
N LEU A 45 -4.26 6.58 -9.91
CA LEU A 45 -4.04 7.78 -9.09
C LEU A 45 -4.13 9.07 -9.93
N GLN A 46 -3.55 9.07 -11.13
CA GLN A 46 -3.71 10.17 -12.08
C GLN A 46 -5.19 10.42 -12.45
N THR A 47 -5.99 9.35 -12.55
CA THR A 47 -7.44 9.46 -12.81
C THR A 47 -8.17 10.01 -11.59
N VAL A 48 -7.78 9.61 -10.38
CA VAL A 48 -8.30 10.16 -9.11
C VAL A 48 -8.08 11.68 -9.06
N ASP A 49 -6.88 12.17 -9.42
CA ASP A 49 -6.57 13.61 -9.44
C ASP A 49 -7.45 14.37 -10.44
N SER A 50 -7.78 13.74 -11.56
CA SER A 50 -8.70 14.33 -12.52
C SER A 50 -10.12 14.48 -11.96
N VAL A 51 -10.53 13.67 -10.98
CA VAL A 51 -11.84 13.81 -10.30
C VAL A 51 -11.80 14.98 -9.34
N TYR A 52 -10.72 15.16 -8.58
CA TYR A 52 -10.53 16.31 -7.70
C TYR A 52 -10.58 17.64 -8.47
N ASN A 53 -9.94 17.68 -9.63
CA ASN A 53 -9.85 18.87 -10.48
C ASN A 53 -11.11 19.14 -11.33
N ALA A 54 -12.14 18.27 -11.27
CA ALA A 54 -13.38 18.47 -12.04
C ALA A 54 -14.29 19.50 -11.34
N SER A 55 -14.58 20.60 -12.03
CA SER A 55 -15.49 21.64 -11.52
C SER A 55 -16.96 21.30 -11.68
N ASP A 56 -17.30 20.48 -12.68
CA ASP A 56 -18.69 20.09 -12.99
C ASP A 56 -19.08 18.78 -12.27
N CYS A 57 -20.28 18.77 -11.66
CA CYS A 57 -20.75 17.65 -10.85
C CYS A 57 -21.03 16.38 -11.68
N HIS A 58 -21.53 16.54 -12.91
CA HIS A 58 -21.79 15.42 -13.80
C HIS A 58 -20.47 14.80 -14.28
N GLN A 59 -19.51 15.62 -14.69
CA GLN A 59 -18.16 15.17 -15.04
C GLN A 59 -17.47 14.48 -13.85
N LYS A 60 -17.61 15.01 -12.63
CA LYS A 60 -17.06 14.41 -11.40
C LYS A 60 -17.66 13.02 -11.16
N SER A 61 -18.98 12.87 -11.25
CA SER A 61 -19.67 11.57 -11.11
C SER A 61 -19.24 10.56 -12.18
N GLN A 62 -19.17 10.98 -13.45
CA GLN A 62 -18.74 10.11 -14.55
C GLN A 62 -17.29 9.63 -14.37
N ARG A 63 -16.38 10.53 -13.99
CA ARG A 63 -14.98 10.20 -13.72
C ARG A 63 -14.85 9.30 -12.49
N LEU A 64 -15.60 9.55 -11.42
CA LEU A 64 -15.64 8.70 -10.23
C LEU A 64 -16.13 7.28 -10.56
N SER A 65 -17.17 7.14 -11.39
CA SER A 65 -17.64 5.83 -11.88
C SER A 65 -16.55 5.08 -12.63
N ARG A 66 -15.75 5.78 -13.46
CA ARG A 66 -14.59 5.19 -14.14
C ARG A 66 -13.52 4.74 -13.15
N VAL A 67 -13.18 5.57 -12.16
CA VAL A 67 -12.22 5.22 -11.09
C VAL A 67 -12.68 3.95 -10.38
N CYS A 68 -13.96 3.87 -9.98
CA CYS A 68 -14.50 2.68 -9.30
C CYS A 68 -14.39 1.42 -10.16
N LYS A 69 -14.70 1.50 -11.46
CA LYS A 69 -14.58 0.35 -12.38
C LYS A 69 -13.13 -0.13 -12.50
N VAL A 70 -12.18 0.80 -12.65
CA VAL A 70 -10.76 0.46 -12.77
C VAL A 70 -10.24 -0.13 -11.45
N TYR A 71 -10.56 0.51 -10.32
CA TYR A 71 -10.27 -0.01 -8.98
C TYR A 71 -10.78 -1.44 -8.80
N SER A 72 -12.07 -1.70 -9.04
CA SER A 72 -12.66 -3.03 -8.84
C SER A 72 -12.03 -4.09 -9.73
N SER A 73 -11.69 -3.73 -10.98
CA SER A 73 -10.98 -4.63 -11.90
C SER A 73 -9.59 -4.99 -11.38
N LEU A 74 -8.81 -3.98 -10.97
CA LEU A 74 -7.44 -4.17 -10.49
C LEU A 74 -7.41 -4.92 -9.16
N SER A 75 -8.26 -4.53 -8.20
CA SER A 75 -8.41 -5.21 -6.91
C SER A 75 -8.78 -6.69 -7.07
N ARG A 76 -9.71 -7.01 -7.99
CA ARG A 76 -10.05 -8.41 -8.31
C ARG A 76 -8.87 -9.18 -8.91
N ARG A 77 -8.09 -8.56 -9.81
CA ARG A 77 -6.92 -9.20 -10.41
C ARG A 77 -5.81 -9.43 -9.40
N LEU A 78 -5.55 -8.48 -8.50
CA LEU A 78 -4.61 -8.63 -7.38
C LEU A 78 -5.01 -9.78 -6.46
N ARG A 79 -6.29 -9.86 -6.07
CA ARG A 79 -6.80 -10.98 -5.25
C ARG A 79 -6.66 -12.32 -5.94
N ALA A 80 -7.10 -12.42 -7.20
CA ALA A 80 -6.98 -13.65 -7.97
C ALA A 80 -5.51 -14.09 -8.08
N TRP A 81 -4.61 -13.15 -8.36
CA TRP A 81 -3.17 -13.40 -8.37
C TRP A 81 -2.66 -13.92 -7.03
N TYR A 82 -3.09 -13.33 -5.91
CA TYR A 82 -2.63 -13.72 -4.57
C TYR A 82 -3.16 -15.10 -4.14
N GLU A 83 -4.41 -15.43 -4.48
CA GLU A 83 -4.94 -16.77 -4.27
C GLU A 83 -4.19 -17.82 -5.08
N THR A 84 -3.88 -17.53 -6.35
CA THR A 84 -3.01 -18.40 -7.17
C THR A 84 -1.61 -18.52 -6.57
N TYR A 85 -1.01 -17.43 -6.10
CA TYR A 85 0.31 -17.46 -5.47
C TYR A 85 0.33 -18.37 -4.23
N LYS A 86 -0.67 -18.27 -3.35
CA LYS A 86 -0.77 -19.15 -2.17
C LYS A 86 -0.98 -20.62 -2.55
N CYS A 87 -1.74 -20.88 -3.61
CA CYS A 87 -2.02 -22.23 -4.09
C CYS A 87 -0.78 -22.87 -4.75
N ASP A 88 -0.08 -22.14 -5.60
CA ASP A 88 1.12 -22.60 -6.31
C ASP A 88 2.33 -22.72 -5.38
N TYR A 89 2.40 -21.90 -4.33
CA TYR A 89 3.54 -21.81 -3.41
C TYR A 89 3.12 -21.90 -1.94
N PRO A 90 2.54 -23.04 -1.48
CA PRO A 90 2.04 -23.18 -0.12
C PRO A 90 3.15 -23.08 0.94
N SER A 91 4.40 -23.39 0.60
CA SER A 91 5.55 -23.22 1.49
C SER A 91 6.06 -21.77 1.58
N LYS A 92 5.48 -20.84 0.83
CA LYS A 92 5.86 -19.41 0.75
C LYS A 92 4.83 -18.49 1.42
N VAL A 93 3.84 -19.07 2.11
CA VAL A 93 2.85 -18.35 2.90
C VAL A 93 3.43 -17.90 4.24
N HIS A 94 2.85 -16.82 4.78
CA HIS A 94 3.24 -16.28 6.07
C HIS A 94 2.53 -16.99 7.23
N TRP A 95 3.05 -16.85 8.44
CA TRP A 95 2.40 -17.30 9.67
C TRP A 95 2.54 -16.24 10.77
N GLU A 96 1.68 -16.32 11.79
CA GLU A 96 1.80 -15.47 12.98
C GLU A 96 2.53 -16.20 14.12
N GLN A 97 3.31 -15.46 14.89
CA GLN A 97 3.89 -15.91 16.15
C GLN A 97 3.85 -14.77 17.19
N PRO A 98 4.04 -15.05 18.49
CA PRO A 98 4.10 -14.00 19.50
C PRO A 98 5.21 -12.98 19.20
N SER A 99 4.89 -11.69 19.34
CA SER A 99 5.89 -10.62 19.19
C SER A 99 6.88 -10.65 20.36
N SER A 100 8.17 -10.47 20.05
CA SER A 100 9.26 -10.40 21.03
C SER A 100 10.01 -9.06 21.00
N LEU A 101 9.66 -8.16 20.07
CA LEU A 101 10.33 -6.87 19.89
C LEU A 101 10.24 -6.01 21.16
N HIS A 102 9.07 -6.00 21.83
CA HIS A 102 8.86 -5.24 23.06
C HIS A 102 9.77 -5.67 24.22
N LEU A 103 10.04 -6.98 24.34
CA LEU A 103 10.93 -7.55 25.35
C LEU A 103 12.40 -7.18 25.11
N SER A 104 12.76 -7.02 23.83
CA SER A 104 14.15 -6.84 23.41
C SER A 104 14.62 -5.37 23.50
N TYR A 105 13.69 -4.41 23.41
CA TYR A 105 14.04 -2.99 23.19
C TYR A 105 13.30 -1.99 24.08
N ALA A 106 12.73 -2.43 25.20
CA ALA A 106 12.02 -1.56 26.17
C ALA A 106 10.91 -0.70 25.54
N ILE A 107 10.29 -1.21 24.48
CA ILE A 107 9.17 -0.57 23.81
C ILE A 107 7.92 -0.79 24.67
N PRO A 108 7.11 0.25 24.99
CA PRO A 108 5.89 0.10 25.78
C PRO A 108 4.95 -0.95 25.18
N GLN A 109 4.67 -2.01 25.93
CA GLN A 109 3.90 -3.18 25.48
C GLN A 109 2.48 -2.81 25.01
N GLU A 110 1.88 -1.77 25.58
CA GLU A 110 0.51 -1.33 25.31
C GLU A 110 0.28 -0.87 23.86
N ARG A 111 1.35 -0.62 23.10
CA ARG A 111 1.29 -0.04 21.74
C ARG A 111 1.94 -0.91 20.67
N ALA A 112 2.51 -2.06 21.05
CA ALA A 112 3.09 -3.01 20.12
C ALA A 112 2.06 -4.09 19.72
N PRO A 113 2.07 -4.59 18.47
CA PRO A 113 1.28 -5.75 18.10
C PRO A 113 1.59 -6.95 19.00
N SER A 114 0.56 -7.67 19.45
CA SER A 114 0.73 -8.87 20.29
C SER A 114 1.37 -10.05 19.53
N THR A 115 1.21 -10.05 18.20
CA THR A 115 1.81 -11.02 17.29
C THR A 115 2.62 -10.32 16.20
N CYS A 116 3.63 -11.01 15.68
CA CYS A 116 4.35 -10.62 14.48
C CYS A 116 4.09 -11.62 13.35
N ILE A 117 4.13 -11.12 12.11
CA ILE A 117 4.04 -11.96 10.92
C ILE A 117 5.45 -12.34 10.49
N CYS A 118 5.66 -13.63 10.30
CA CYS A 118 6.91 -14.20 9.84
C CYS A 118 6.77 -14.81 8.45
N PHE A 119 7.91 -14.89 7.77
CA PHE A 119 8.00 -15.39 6.40
C PHE A 119 9.10 -16.45 6.27
N PRO A 120 8.94 -17.41 5.33
CA PRO A 120 9.95 -18.43 5.08
C PRO A 120 11.29 -17.84 4.63
N ASP A 121 11.23 -16.74 3.89
CA ASP A 121 12.38 -15.98 3.41
C ASP A 121 11.98 -14.53 3.09
N LEU A 122 13.00 -13.69 2.91
CA LEU A 122 12.85 -12.25 2.68
C LEU A 122 12.09 -11.95 1.38
N GLU A 123 12.27 -12.75 0.34
CA GLU A 123 11.60 -12.54 -0.94
C GLU A 123 10.10 -12.78 -0.82
N SER A 124 9.71 -13.87 -0.17
CA SER A 124 8.32 -14.18 0.14
C SER A 124 7.69 -13.06 0.95
N GLY A 125 8.37 -12.60 2.00
CA GLY A 125 7.90 -11.47 2.80
C GLY A 125 7.70 -10.21 1.97
N HIS A 126 8.63 -9.88 1.10
CA HIS A 126 8.51 -8.73 0.21
C HIS A 126 7.30 -8.86 -0.74
N ILE A 127 7.04 -10.06 -1.27
CA ILE A 127 5.86 -10.32 -2.11
C ILE A 127 4.56 -10.04 -1.32
N HIS A 128 4.45 -10.53 -0.09
CA HIS A 128 3.28 -10.28 0.78
C HIS A 128 3.12 -8.79 1.09
N LEU A 129 4.21 -8.11 1.45
CA LEU A 129 4.21 -6.66 1.70
C LEU A 129 3.73 -5.86 0.48
N LEU A 130 4.24 -6.15 -0.71
CA LEU A 130 3.84 -5.47 -1.94
C LEU A 130 2.35 -5.68 -2.26
N TYR A 131 1.84 -6.90 -2.04
CA TYR A 131 0.43 -7.21 -2.22
C TYR A 131 -0.46 -6.37 -1.28
N TRP A 132 -0.17 -6.39 0.03
CA TRP A 132 -0.93 -5.59 1.00
C TRP A 132 -0.81 -4.09 0.71
N THR A 133 0.39 -3.61 0.39
CA THR A 133 0.65 -2.20 0.07
C THR A 133 -0.17 -1.74 -1.13
N SER A 134 -0.30 -2.59 -2.15
CA SER A 134 -1.12 -2.30 -3.34
C SER A 134 -2.56 -2.01 -2.96
N HIS A 135 -3.13 -2.84 -2.10
CA HIS A 135 -4.51 -2.68 -1.65
C HIS A 135 -4.70 -1.45 -0.76
N VAL A 136 -3.78 -1.19 0.19
CA VAL A 136 -3.84 0.00 1.04
C VAL A 136 -3.75 1.28 0.19
N LEU A 137 -2.84 1.35 -0.79
CA LEU A 137 -2.74 2.47 -1.72
C LEU A 137 -4.04 2.74 -2.48
N LEU A 138 -4.60 1.67 -3.04
CA LEU A 138 -5.84 1.73 -3.82
C LEU A 138 -7.02 2.16 -2.94
N PHE A 139 -7.12 1.63 -1.72
CA PHE A 139 -8.18 1.95 -0.77
C PHE A 139 -8.10 3.39 -0.28
N SER A 140 -6.95 3.81 0.27
CA SER A 140 -6.80 5.12 0.90
C SER A 140 -7.16 6.23 -0.09
N ASN A 141 -6.63 6.15 -1.31
CA ASN A 141 -6.90 7.14 -2.35
C ASN A 141 -8.37 7.16 -2.80
N LEU A 142 -9.04 6.00 -2.83
CA LEU A 142 -10.46 5.95 -3.14
C LEU A 142 -11.31 6.48 -1.98
N GLY A 143 -10.98 6.14 -0.74
CA GLY A 143 -11.68 6.60 0.46
C GLY A 143 -11.64 8.12 0.59
N MET A 144 -10.45 8.73 0.44
CA MET A 144 -10.28 10.18 0.45
C MET A 144 -11.06 10.85 -0.69
N LEU A 145 -11.06 10.25 -1.88
CA LEU A 145 -11.83 10.78 -3.00
C LEU A 145 -13.34 10.77 -2.71
N TYR A 146 -13.84 9.70 -2.12
CA TYR A 146 -15.25 9.59 -1.74
C TYR A 146 -15.64 10.64 -0.69
N LEU A 147 -14.83 10.81 0.36
CA LEU A 147 -15.04 11.84 1.39
C LEU A 147 -15.08 13.25 0.77
N SER A 148 -14.18 13.55 -0.16
CA SER A 148 -14.17 14.82 -0.89
C SER A 148 -15.42 15.01 -1.78
N CYS A 149 -15.93 13.93 -2.37
CA CYS A 149 -17.13 13.99 -3.20
C CYS A 149 -18.41 14.19 -2.36
N THR A 150 -18.48 13.62 -1.15
CA THR A 150 -19.66 13.71 -0.28
C THR A 150 -19.68 15.01 0.53
N ALA A 151 -18.54 15.49 1.02
CA ALA A 151 -18.45 16.72 1.81
C ALA A 151 -18.81 17.99 1.02
N ASN A 152 -18.58 17.99 -0.30
CA ASN A 152 -18.78 19.15 -1.17
C ASN A 152 -20.09 19.11 -1.98
N ALA A 153 -21.03 18.22 -1.63
CA ALA A 153 -22.31 18.13 -2.36
C ALA A 153 -23.22 19.33 -2.01
N PRO A 154 -23.71 20.11 -3.00
CA PRO A 154 -24.65 21.20 -2.75
C PRO A 154 -25.96 20.65 -2.16
N GLN A 155 -26.45 21.27 -1.08
CA GLN A 155 -27.72 20.88 -0.47
C GLN A 155 -28.85 20.90 -1.51
N GLY A 156 -29.48 19.75 -1.74
CA GLY A 156 -30.62 19.60 -2.66
C GLY A 156 -30.31 18.91 -3.99
N SER A 157 -29.04 18.68 -4.33
CA SER A 157 -28.64 17.87 -5.49
C SER A 157 -27.94 16.62 -4.99
N GLN A 158 -28.66 15.48 -4.94
CA GLN A 158 -28.02 14.19 -4.67
C GLN A 158 -27.17 13.82 -5.90
N PRO A 159 -25.83 13.86 -5.82
CA PRO A 159 -25.03 13.30 -6.90
C PRO A 159 -25.30 11.80 -6.89
N SER A 160 -25.51 11.18 -8.05
CA SER A 160 -25.57 9.71 -8.16
C SER A 160 -24.14 9.17 -7.98
N ILE A 161 -23.66 9.18 -6.74
CA ILE A 161 -22.35 8.64 -6.37
C ILE A 161 -22.47 7.12 -6.43
N PRO A 162 -21.59 6.41 -7.17
CA PRO A 162 -21.60 4.95 -7.16
C PRO A 162 -21.33 4.43 -5.74
N PRO A 163 -21.87 3.26 -5.34
CA PRO A 163 -21.61 2.70 -4.03
C PRO A 163 -20.10 2.50 -3.82
N PHE A 164 -19.63 2.76 -2.60
CA PHE A 164 -18.22 2.59 -2.26
C PHE A 164 -17.82 1.11 -2.42
N PRO A 165 -16.85 0.79 -3.29
CA PRO A 165 -16.61 -0.59 -3.71
C PRO A 165 -15.66 -1.37 -2.78
N CYS A 166 -15.24 -0.79 -1.64
CA CYS A 166 -14.22 -1.37 -0.78
C CYS A 166 -14.78 -1.93 0.52
N ASP A 167 -14.20 -3.05 0.96
CA ASP A 167 -14.31 -3.53 2.33
C ASP A 167 -13.30 -2.80 3.22
N VAL A 168 -13.78 -1.92 4.10
CA VAL A 168 -12.94 -1.11 5.00
C VAL A 168 -12.16 -1.99 5.97
N GLN A 169 -12.79 -3.05 6.51
CA GLN A 169 -12.17 -3.92 7.49
C GLN A 169 -11.02 -4.70 6.87
N GLU A 170 -11.23 -5.19 5.65
CA GLU A 170 -10.18 -5.92 4.95
C GLU A 170 -8.95 -5.05 4.67
N MET A 171 -9.16 -3.79 4.26
CA MET A 171 -8.05 -2.88 3.96
C MET A 171 -7.30 -2.47 5.23
N HIS A 172 -8.03 -2.25 6.33
CA HIS A 172 -7.42 -2.08 7.65
C HIS A 172 -6.57 -3.30 8.03
N ASN A 173 -7.09 -4.53 7.86
CA ASN A 173 -6.32 -5.75 8.13
C ASN A 173 -5.04 -5.84 7.30
N MET A 174 -5.06 -5.39 6.03
CA MET A 174 -3.87 -5.36 5.19
C MET A 174 -2.82 -4.35 5.68
N ALA A 175 -3.24 -3.17 6.14
CA ALA A 175 -2.34 -2.20 6.78
C ALA A 175 -1.75 -2.76 8.09
N VAL A 176 -2.57 -3.45 8.89
CA VAL A 176 -2.13 -4.11 10.13
C VAL A 176 -1.14 -5.23 9.83
N ASN A 177 -1.31 -5.98 8.75
CA ASN A 177 -0.36 -7.02 8.34
C ASN A 177 1.02 -6.43 8.01
N ILE A 178 1.07 -5.26 7.36
CA ILE A 178 2.33 -4.53 7.13
C ILE A 178 2.97 -4.17 8.48
N ALA A 179 2.18 -3.61 9.41
CA ALA A 179 2.65 -3.24 10.75
C ALA A 179 3.22 -4.44 11.54
N LYS A 180 2.51 -5.58 11.53
CA LYS A 180 2.93 -6.84 12.16
C LYS A 180 4.18 -7.45 11.52
N SER A 181 4.48 -7.10 10.27
CA SER A 181 5.66 -7.60 9.55
C SER A 181 6.94 -6.88 9.95
N SER A 182 6.86 -5.70 10.57
CA SER A 182 8.01 -4.87 10.94
C SER A 182 9.06 -5.63 11.76
N GLU A 183 8.63 -6.42 12.74
CA GLU A 183 9.56 -7.19 13.58
C GLU A 183 10.39 -8.19 12.78
N TYR A 184 9.82 -8.85 11.75
CA TYR A 184 10.57 -9.81 10.93
C TYR A 184 11.68 -9.14 10.11
N PHE A 185 11.38 -8.00 9.49
CA PHE A 185 12.32 -7.30 8.62
C PHE A 185 13.41 -6.56 9.40
N LEU A 186 13.14 -6.22 10.66
CA LEU A 186 14.02 -5.40 11.48
C LEU A 186 14.81 -6.19 12.53
N GLN A 187 14.87 -7.52 12.38
CA GLN A 187 15.74 -8.33 13.21
C GLN A 187 17.21 -7.92 13.02
N PRO A 188 18.06 -7.96 14.06
CA PRO A 188 19.45 -7.47 13.99
C PRO A 188 20.29 -8.05 12.85
N LYS A 189 20.03 -9.31 12.46
CA LYS A 189 20.78 -10.00 11.40
C LYS A 189 20.41 -9.52 9.98
N THR A 190 19.22 -8.94 9.80
CA THR A 190 18.66 -8.59 8.50
C THR A 190 18.34 -7.10 8.38
N VAL A 191 18.47 -6.32 9.46
CA VAL A 191 17.97 -4.94 9.58
C VAL A 191 18.35 -4.02 8.43
N ALA A 192 19.59 -4.06 7.93
CA ALA A 192 20.02 -3.17 6.84
C ALA A 192 19.23 -3.40 5.54
N LEU A 193 19.16 -4.65 5.08
CA LEU A 193 18.41 -5.01 3.87
C LEU A 193 16.89 -4.99 4.13
N GLY A 194 16.46 -5.48 5.29
CA GLY A 194 15.07 -5.57 5.66
C GLY A 194 14.42 -4.20 5.82
N ALA A 195 15.13 -3.21 6.38
CA ALA A 195 14.69 -1.83 6.41
C ALA A 195 14.41 -1.31 4.99
N CYS A 196 15.34 -1.46 4.04
CA CYS A 196 15.13 -1.04 2.65
C CYS A 196 13.90 -1.72 2.01
N VAL A 197 13.64 -2.98 2.33
CA VAL A 197 12.48 -3.72 1.79
C VAL A 197 11.17 -3.21 2.39
N ILE A 198 11.13 -2.95 3.70
CA ILE A 198 9.90 -2.57 4.38
C ILE A 198 9.62 -1.07 4.34
N SER A 199 10.60 -0.20 4.04
CA SER A 199 10.42 1.26 4.08
C SER A 199 9.18 1.70 3.31
N PHE A 200 9.09 1.38 2.01
CA PHE A 200 7.94 1.79 1.20
C PHE A 200 6.58 1.24 1.70
N PRO A 201 6.42 -0.07 1.97
CA PRO A 201 5.21 -0.59 2.61
C PRO A 201 4.86 0.09 3.94
N ALA A 202 5.85 0.27 4.82
CA ALA A 202 5.67 0.91 6.12
C ALA A 202 5.23 2.37 5.98
N SER A 203 5.78 3.09 5.01
CA SER A 203 5.36 4.46 4.67
C SER A 203 3.87 4.54 4.35
N ILE A 204 3.39 3.63 3.51
CA ILE A 204 1.98 3.60 3.09
C ILE A 204 1.07 3.26 4.27
N ALA A 205 1.44 2.23 5.05
CA ALA A 205 0.67 1.84 6.22
C ALA A 205 0.64 2.95 7.29
N PHE A 206 1.79 3.57 7.56
CA PHE A 206 1.90 4.70 8.49
C PHE A 206 0.99 5.86 8.06
N GLY A 207 1.09 6.33 6.81
CA GLY A 207 0.25 7.42 6.30
C GLY A 207 -1.24 7.08 6.34
N TYR A 208 -1.61 5.82 6.10
CA TYR A 208 -2.99 5.35 6.30
C TYR A 208 -3.45 5.47 7.76
N PHE A 209 -2.67 4.93 8.70
CA PHE A 209 -3.05 4.99 10.12
C PHE A 209 -3.07 6.41 10.67
N GLU A 210 -2.13 7.26 10.24
CA GLU A 210 -2.08 8.66 10.62
C GLU A 210 -3.29 9.43 10.08
N TYR A 211 -3.62 9.31 8.80
CA TYR A 211 -4.76 10.00 8.19
C TYR A 211 -6.09 9.68 8.89
N TYR A 212 -6.30 8.41 9.23
CA TYR A 212 -7.52 7.96 9.91
C TYR A 212 -7.45 8.03 11.45
N ASN A 213 -6.36 8.56 12.02
CA ASN A 213 -6.11 8.66 13.46
C ASN A 213 -6.31 7.33 14.20
N LEU A 214 -5.73 6.26 13.66
CA LEU A 214 -5.81 4.89 14.16
C LEU A 214 -4.60 4.57 15.04
N PRO A 215 -4.76 3.81 16.14
CA PRO A 215 -3.73 3.64 17.17
C PRO A 215 -2.44 2.97 16.67
N GLU A 216 -2.49 2.19 15.59
CA GLU A 216 -1.33 1.50 15.03
C GLU A 216 -0.25 2.45 14.49
N TYR A 217 -0.55 3.72 14.25
CA TYR A 217 0.47 4.70 13.84
C TYR A 217 1.57 4.89 14.91
N ASP A 218 1.25 4.74 16.20
CA ASP A 218 2.20 4.86 17.30
C ASP A 218 3.27 3.76 17.26
N TRP A 219 2.90 2.57 16.75
CA TRP A 219 3.83 1.47 16.56
C TRP A 219 4.90 1.82 15.51
N PHE A 220 4.50 2.43 14.39
CA PHE A 220 5.45 2.84 13.36
C PHE A 220 6.45 3.88 13.85
N ARG A 221 6.02 4.84 14.69
CA ARG A 221 6.94 5.81 15.30
C ARG A 221 8.04 5.11 16.11
N GLN A 222 7.67 4.10 16.90
CA GLN A 222 8.63 3.31 17.68
C GLN A 222 9.58 2.50 16.78
N ILE A 223 9.06 1.95 15.68
CA ILE A 223 9.85 1.25 14.68
C ILE A 223 10.85 2.17 13.97
N PHE A 224 10.44 3.38 13.58
CA PHE A 224 11.32 4.32 12.90
C PHE A 224 12.46 4.78 13.81
N GLU A 225 12.15 5.11 15.07
CA GLU A 225 13.16 5.39 16.09
C GLU A 225 14.13 4.22 16.30
N HIS A 226 13.61 2.99 16.33
CA HIS A 226 14.45 1.80 16.42
C HIS A 226 15.43 1.68 15.25
N THR A 227 14.98 1.95 14.03
CA THR A 227 15.84 1.84 12.84
C THR A 227 16.93 2.90 12.75
N LYS A 228 16.70 4.09 13.33
CA LYS A 228 17.73 5.13 13.47
C LYS A 228 18.92 4.63 14.28
N MET A 229 18.70 3.77 15.29
CA MET A 229 19.80 3.17 16.07
C MET A 229 20.74 2.30 15.22
N PHE A 230 20.27 1.79 14.08
CA PHE A 230 21.07 1.00 13.14
C PHE A 230 21.60 1.84 11.96
N GLY A 231 21.51 3.17 12.05
CA GLY A 231 21.91 4.08 10.98
C GLY A 231 20.98 4.09 9.77
N VAL A 232 19.76 3.58 9.93
CA VAL A 232 18.73 3.59 8.88
C VAL A 232 17.67 4.62 9.24
N ASP A 233 17.69 5.75 8.54
CA ASP A 233 16.72 6.83 8.75
C ASP A 233 15.49 6.65 7.84
N MET A 234 14.56 5.80 8.26
CA MET A 234 13.30 5.60 7.51
C MET A 234 12.37 6.82 7.57
N GLU A 235 12.42 7.60 8.65
CA GLU A 235 11.63 8.82 8.78
C GLU A 235 12.20 9.94 7.90
N GLY A 236 13.52 10.15 7.89
CA GLY A 236 14.15 11.05 6.95
C GLY A 236 13.97 10.64 5.49
N PHE A 237 13.95 9.33 5.18
CA PHE A 237 13.58 8.85 3.85
C PHE A 237 12.14 9.22 3.49
N LEU A 238 11.21 9.05 4.43
CA LEU A 238 9.81 9.42 4.27
C LEU A 238 9.63 10.91 4.01
N ASP A 239 10.28 11.74 4.82
CA ASP A 239 10.24 13.19 4.72
C ASP A 239 10.91 13.68 3.43
N ALA A 240 12.02 13.07 3.01
CA ALA A 240 12.67 13.39 1.74
C ALA A 240 11.83 12.99 0.53
N VAL A 241 11.19 11.82 0.56
CA VAL A 241 10.22 11.37 -0.46
C VAL A 241 9.06 12.36 -0.57
N ALA A 242 8.55 12.86 0.56
CA ALA A 242 7.47 13.85 0.56
C ALA A 242 7.94 15.25 0.11
N SER A 243 9.12 15.71 0.52
CA SER A 243 9.57 17.10 0.36
C SER A 243 10.45 17.40 -0.85
N GLU A 244 11.28 16.44 -1.31
CA GLU A 244 12.23 16.66 -2.41
C GLU A 244 11.67 16.27 -3.78
N THR A 245 10.55 15.54 -3.82
CA THR A 245 10.05 14.90 -5.05
C THR A 245 8.58 15.17 -5.41
N ASP A 246 7.89 16.07 -4.70
CA ASP A 246 6.44 16.33 -4.86
C ASP A 246 5.61 15.03 -4.89
N LEU A 247 5.95 14.05 -4.04
CA LEU A 247 5.32 12.72 -4.07
C LEU A 247 4.11 12.67 -3.14
N GLU A 248 2.92 12.65 -3.73
CA GLU A 248 1.64 12.51 -3.03
C GLU A 248 1.19 11.04 -2.99
N LEU A 249 1.76 10.28 -2.05
CA LEU A 249 1.36 8.88 -1.81
C LEU A 249 -0.06 8.79 -1.22
N VAL A 250 -0.44 9.79 -0.41
CA VAL A 250 -1.75 9.99 0.19
C VAL A 250 -2.05 11.49 0.09
N VAL A 251 -3.15 11.87 -0.58
CA VAL A 251 -3.58 13.28 -0.71
C VAL A 251 -4.39 13.65 0.53
N CYS A 252 -3.74 14.22 1.54
CA CYS A 252 -4.41 14.85 2.68
C CYS A 252 -5.06 16.17 2.26
#